data_AF-A0A1Z5HCP7-F1
#
_entry.id   AF-A0A1Z5HCP7-F1
#
_cell.length_a   1.000
_cell.length_b   1.000
_cell.length_c   1.000
_cell.angle_alpha   90.00
_cell.angle_beta   90.00
_cell.angle_gamma   90.00
#
_symmetry.space_group_name_H-M   'P 1'
#
loop_
_entity.id
_entity.type
_entity.pdbx_description
1 polymer ?
#
loop_
_entity_poly.entity_id
_entity_poly.type
_entity_poly.pdbx_seq_one_letter_code
_entity_poly.pdbx_strand_id
1 'polypeptide(L)'
;MARLIVGGEYAVNGGSFSSSIPINVDNGDTVQVRVNASADYSTVTNATLTIGGVSDTFSVLTESSPVIEPGPTGNPSFTSEHFSGSANCQMCHDGLSDDTGKDVSIIKAWKSTMMANATRDPLWKAKVRTELNRARDSVGDDASAGDALAGVINDKCSKCHAPMAHFEASKDNAPIEILDAGFTNANNAYHDRAMDGVSCTLCHQISDSPLLGTAEGMSGHYPVDSYANAVDRKIYGPYNNISQCR
;
A
#
# COMPACT_ATOMS: atom_id res chain seq x y z
N MET A 1 -11.12 21.83 48.42
CA MET A 1 -11.33 20.39 48.17
C MET A 1 -10.18 19.91 47.31
N ALA A 2 -9.39 18.94 47.77
CA ALA A 2 -8.24 18.45 47.01
C ALA A 2 -8.74 17.62 45.82
N ARG A 3 -8.20 17.91 44.63
CA ARG A 3 -8.49 17.18 43.39
C ARG A 3 -7.76 15.84 43.47
N LEU A 4 -8.49 14.71 43.43
CA LEU A 4 -7.88 13.38 43.54
C LEU A 4 -7.03 13.00 42.32
N ILE A 5 -7.31 13.56 41.13
CA ILE A 5 -6.53 13.28 39.93
C ILE A 5 -6.08 14.55 39.21
N VAL A 6 -4.87 14.51 38.65
CA VAL A 6 -4.31 15.53 37.76
C VAL A 6 -3.84 14.87 36.47
N GLY A 7 -4.23 15.41 35.31
CA GLY A 7 -3.78 14.91 34.01
C GLY A 7 -4.55 13.71 33.45
N GLY A 8 -5.61 13.27 34.11
CA GLY A 8 -6.46 12.17 33.63
C GLY A 8 -7.82 12.13 34.32
N GLU A 9 -8.51 11.01 34.15
CA GLU A 9 -9.78 10.70 34.81
C GLU A 9 -9.68 9.39 35.57
N TYR A 10 -10.47 9.24 36.63
CA TYR A 10 -10.55 8.01 37.41
C TYR A 10 -11.99 7.59 37.65
N ALA A 11 -12.20 6.31 37.87
CA ALA A 11 -13.47 5.69 38.25
C ALA A 11 -13.25 4.74 39.43
N VAL A 12 -14.28 4.58 40.26
CA VAL A 12 -14.26 3.71 41.45
C VAL A 12 -15.33 2.63 41.26
N ASN A 13 -14.98 1.37 41.54
CA ASN A 13 -15.87 0.20 41.46
C ASN A 13 -16.64 0.09 40.13
N GLY A 14 -15.97 0.40 39.01
CA GLY A 14 -16.57 0.35 37.67
C GLY A 14 -17.56 1.48 37.36
N GLY A 15 -17.60 2.53 38.18
CA GLY A 15 -18.45 3.71 37.97
C GLY A 15 -18.02 4.60 36.79
N SER A 16 -18.62 5.77 36.68
CA SER A 16 -18.27 6.74 35.63
C SER A 16 -16.93 7.43 35.92
N PHE A 17 -16.16 7.66 34.85
CA PHE A 17 -14.91 8.40 34.93
C PHE A 17 -15.16 9.89 35.23
N SER A 18 -14.35 10.47 36.12
CA SER A 18 -14.37 11.89 36.45
C SER A 18 -12.96 12.44 36.67
N SER A 19 -12.76 13.74 36.41
CA SER A 19 -11.53 14.48 36.72
C SER A 19 -11.75 15.65 37.70
N SER A 20 -12.98 15.86 38.17
CA SER A 20 -13.38 17.09 38.85
C SER A 20 -14.22 16.87 40.10
N ILE A 21 -14.76 15.66 40.30
CA ILE A 21 -15.57 15.33 41.47
C ILE A 21 -14.75 14.41 42.39
N PRO A 22 -14.61 14.73 43.69
CA PRO A 22 -14.13 13.78 44.66
C PRO A 22 -15.12 12.62 44.74
N ILE A 23 -14.70 11.44 44.31
CA ILE A 23 -15.39 10.18 44.57
C ILE A 23 -14.80 9.66 45.88
N ASN A 24 -15.65 9.29 46.83
CA ASN A 24 -15.17 8.64 48.05
C ASN A 24 -14.53 7.31 47.64
N VAL A 25 -13.31 7.09 48.12
CA VAL A 25 -12.59 5.83 47.95
C VAL A 25 -12.38 5.26 49.35
N ASP A 26 -13.00 4.12 49.60
CA ASP A 26 -12.89 3.38 50.85
C ASP A 26 -11.93 2.20 50.70
N ASN A 27 -11.46 1.68 51.83
CA ASN A 27 -10.59 0.51 51.81
C ASN A 27 -11.34 -0.72 51.26
N GLY A 28 -10.80 -1.33 50.22
CA GLY A 28 -11.43 -2.45 49.50
C GLY A 28 -12.01 -2.06 48.12
N ASP A 29 -12.06 -0.77 47.80
CA ASP A 29 -12.50 -0.31 46.49
C ASP A 29 -11.48 -0.60 45.38
N THR A 30 -11.98 -0.79 44.16
CA THR A 30 -11.16 -0.85 42.94
C THR A 30 -11.15 0.50 42.25
N VAL A 31 -9.97 1.00 41.87
CA VAL A 31 -9.82 2.27 41.15
C VAL A 31 -9.26 2.02 39.76
N GLN A 32 -9.87 2.65 38.76
CA GLN A 32 -9.42 2.64 37.36
C GLN A 32 -9.02 4.04 36.94
N VAL A 33 -7.89 4.18 36.26
CA VAL A 33 -7.39 5.46 35.73
C VAL A 33 -7.34 5.39 34.21
N ARG A 34 -7.71 6.48 33.55
CA ARG A 34 -7.49 6.66 32.11
C ARG A 34 -6.91 8.02 31.79
N VAL A 35 -6.17 8.07 30.70
CA VAL A 35 -5.57 9.28 30.14
C VAL A 35 -5.70 9.24 28.61
N ASN A 36 -5.81 10.41 27.98
CA ASN A 36 -5.69 10.49 26.53
C ASN A 36 -4.21 10.50 26.14
N ALA A 37 -3.84 9.66 25.18
CA ALA A 37 -2.51 9.73 24.57
C ALA A 37 -2.26 11.11 23.94
N SER A 38 -1.00 11.52 23.87
CA SER A 38 -0.61 12.75 23.18
C SER A 38 -0.95 12.66 21.69
N ALA A 39 -1.31 13.78 21.08
CA ALA A 39 -1.40 13.90 19.62
C ALA A 39 -0.01 13.89 18.96
N ASP A 40 1.04 14.16 19.74
CA ASP A 40 2.43 14.17 19.30
C ASP A 40 3.10 12.82 19.58
N TYR A 41 3.92 12.38 18.62
CA TYR A 41 4.71 11.16 18.74
C TYR A 41 5.75 11.23 19.85
N SER A 42 6.18 10.07 20.34
CA SER A 42 7.23 9.91 21.37
C SER A 42 7.02 10.77 22.63
N THR A 43 5.76 11.10 22.93
CA THR A 43 5.41 12.03 24.00
C THR A 43 4.70 11.28 25.12
N VAL A 44 5.15 11.47 26.36
CA VAL A 44 4.54 10.87 27.55
C VAL A 44 3.42 11.78 28.06
N THR A 45 2.21 11.22 28.24
CA THR A 45 1.12 11.83 28.99
C THR A 45 0.95 11.14 30.34
N ASN A 46 0.90 11.92 31.42
CA ASN A 46 0.80 11.41 32.78
C ASN A 46 -0.53 11.76 33.44
N ALA A 47 -1.07 10.82 34.22
CA ALA A 47 -2.15 11.03 35.16
C ALA A 47 -1.66 10.67 36.57
N THR A 48 -1.67 11.62 37.50
CA THR A 48 -1.31 11.39 38.90
C THR A 48 -2.56 11.32 39.75
N LEU A 49 -2.77 10.20 40.44
CA LEU A 49 -3.89 9.95 41.33
C LEU A 49 -3.40 9.99 42.78
N THR A 50 -4.08 10.77 43.63
CA THR A 50 -3.80 10.92 45.06
C THR A 50 -5.02 10.49 45.87
N ILE A 51 -4.88 9.45 46.71
CA ILE A 51 -5.91 8.95 47.63
C ILE A 51 -5.33 8.93 49.05
N GLY A 52 -6.03 9.55 50.01
CA GLY A 52 -5.62 9.52 51.41
C GLY A 52 -4.22 10.09 51.70
N GLY A 53 -3.66 10.91 50.80
CA GLY A 53 -2.32 11.49 50.91
C GLY A 53 -1.21 10.69 50.24
N VAL A 54 -1.50 9.49 49.72
CA VAL A 54 -0.57 8.69 48.90
C VAL A 54 -0.85 8.95 47.43
N SER A 55 0.20 9.08 46.61
CA SER A 55 0.06 9.32 45.17
C SER A 55 0.80 8.30 44.33
N ASP A 56 0.27 8.03 43.14
CA ASP A 56 0.94 7.26 42.10
C ASP A 56 0.65 7.86 40.71
N THR A 57 1.49 7.56 39.73
CA THR A 57 1.42 8.14 38.38
C THR A 57 1.24 7.05 37.32
N PHE A 58 0.12 7.11 36.62
CA PHE A 58 -0.11 6.35 35.39
C PHE A 58 0.46 7.12 34.19
N SER A 59 1.32 6.47 33.40
CA SER A 59 2.02 7.12 32.28
C SER A 59 1.71 6.38 30.97
N VAL A 60 1.39 7.13 29.92
CA VAL A 60 1.17 6.61 28.55
C VAL A 60 2.15 7.31 27.61
N LEU A 61 2.99 6.54 26.91
CA LEU A 61 3.87 7.03 25.86
C LEU A 61 3.18 6.86 24.50
N THR A 62 2.91 7.95 23.79
CA THR A 62 2.48 7.88 22.39
C THR A 62 3.61 7.29 21.54
N GLU A 63 3.26 6.42 20.59
CA GLU A 63 4.23 5.77 19.71
C GLU A 63 5.16 6.77 19.04
N SER A 64 6.33 6.30 18.62
CA SER A 64 7.27 7.11 17.85
C SER A 64 6.71 7.47 16.48
N SER A 65 7.24 8.55 15.88
CA SER A 65 6.84 8.94 14.53
C SER A 65 7.12 7.81 13.56
N PRO A 66 6.15 7.41 12.70
CA PRO A 66 6.44 6.44 11.67
C PRO A 66 7.47 7.05 10.73
N VAL A 67 8.62 6.39 10.61
CA VAL A 67 9.57 6.70 9.54
C VAL A 67 9.05 5.98 8.30
N ILE A 68 8.54 6.72 7.33
CA ILE A 68 8.21 6.16 6.02
C ILE A 68 9.51 6.11 5.23
N GLU A 69 10.27 5.04 5.43
CA GLU A 69 11.40 4.74 4.58
C GLU A 69 10.91 4.59 3.13
N PRO A 70 11.65 5.12 2.13
CA PRO A 70 11.38 4.79 0.75
C PRO A 70 11.40 3.27 0.62
N GLY A 71 10.25 2.68 0.27
CA GLY A 71 10.20 1.25 -0.01
C GLY A 71 11.21 0.90 -1.11
N PRO A 72 11.70 -0.35 -1.14
CA PRO A 72 12.64 -0.78 -2.16
C PRO A 72 12.10 -0.45 -3.55
N THR A 73 12.93 0.25 -4.33
CA THR A 73 12.63 0.49 -5.74
C THR A 73 13.10 -0.72 -6.53
N GLY A 74 12.21 -1.31 -7.33
CA GLY A 74 12.61 -2.35 -8.27
C GLY A 74 13.50 -1.79 -9.38
N ASN A 75 14.21 -2.68 -10.06
CA ASN A 75 15.07 -2.36 -11.20
C ASN A 75 14.22 -2.01 -12.43
N PRO A 76 14.16 -0.73 -12.86
CA PRO A 76 13.33 -0.32 -14.00
C PRO A 76 13.91 -0.75 -15.36
N SER A 77 15.10 -1.35 -15.40
CA SER A 77 15.72 -1.89 -16.61
C SER A 77 15.43 -3.39 -16.81
N PHE A 78 14.54 -3.98 -16.01
CA PHE A 78 14.22 -5.40 -16.12
C PHE A 78 13.75 -5.77 -17.54
N THR A 79 14.01 -7.02 -17.91
CA THR A 79 13.39 -7.64 -19.08
C THR A 79 12.86 -8.99 -18.66
N SER A 80 11.61 -9.28 -19.02
CA SER A 80 10.99 -10.56 -18.78
C SER A 80 10.44 -11.15 -20.08
N GLU A 81 9.76 -12.29 -19.99
CA GLU A 81 9.13 -12.92 -21.16
C GLU A 81 8.07 -12.00 -21.78
N HIS A 82 7.23 -11.37 -20.95
CA HIS A 82 6.07 -10.61 -21.43
C HIS A 82 6.26 -9.10 -21.39
N PHE A 83 7.12 -8.56 -20.52
CA PHE A 83 7.30 -7.11 -20.36
C PHE A 83 8.76 -6.64 -20.32
N SER A 84 8.95 -5.33 -20.51
CA SER A 84 10.23 -4.63 -20.43
C SER A 84 10.07 -3.39 -19.56
N GLY A 85 11.00 -3.16 -18.65
CA GLY A 85 10.90 -2.04 -17.73
C GLY A 85 11.06 -0.68 -18.42
N SER A 86 10.50 0.35 -17.78
CA SER A 86 10.45 1.73 -18.28
C SER A 86 11.81 2.33 -18.65
N ALA A 87 12.90 1.91 -18.00
CA ALA A 87 14.25 2.41 -18.31
C ALA A 87 14.73 1.99 -19.71
N ASN A 88 14.23 0.88 -20.25
CA ASN A 88 14.54 0.48 -21.62
C ASN A 88 13.89 1.42 -22.64
N CYS A 89 12.70 1.96 -22.33
CA CYS A 89 12.03 2.98 -23.14
C CYS A 89 12.71 4.34 -23.02
N GLN A 90 13.25 4.66 -21.84
CA GLN A 90 13.95 5.91 -21.53
C GLN A 90 15.09 6.21 -22.50
N MET A 91 15.77 5.19 -23.01
CA MET A 91 16.92 5.35 -23.91
C MET A 91 16.59 6.16 -25.17
N CYS A 92 15.35 6.06 -25.67
CA CYS A 92 14.88 6.77 -26.86
C CYS A 92 13.83 7.85 -26.55
N HIS A 93 13.16 7.76 -25.39
CA HIS A 93 11.98 8.56 -25.07
C HIS A 93 12.18 9.63 -23.99
N ASP A 94 13.41 9.78 -23.48
CA ASP A 94 13.86 10.94 -22.71
C ASP A 94 14.84 11.80 -23.53
N GLY A 95 14.96 13.08 -23.18
CA GLY A 95 15.81 14.03 -23.89
C GLY A 95 15.21 14.56 -25.20
N LEU A 96 13.92 14.31 -25.43
CA LEU A 96 13.18 14.80 -26.59
C LEU A 96 12.70 16.23 -26.36
N SER A 97 12.74 17.06 -27.39
CA SER A 97 12.20 18.42 -27.35
C SER A 97 11.38 18.72 -28.60
N ASP A 98 10.37 19.57 -28.48
CA ASP A 98 9.62 20.09 -29.64
C ASP A 98 10.39 21.19 -30.39
N ASP A 99 9.76 21.75 -31.42
CA ASP A 99 10.33 22.81 -32.27
C ASP A 99 10.60 24.14 -31.53
N THR A 100 10.02 24.31 -30.34
CA THR A 100 10.27 25.44 -29.43
C THR A 100 11.37 25.16 -28.40
N GLY A 101 11.91 23.94 -28.39
CA GLY A 101 12.89 23.50 -27.40
C GLY A 101 12.28 23.08 -26.06
N LYS A 102 10.96 22.89 -25.98
CA LYS A 102 10.29 22.41 -24.77
C LYS A 102 10.46 20.90 -24.67
N ASP A 103 10.81 20.43 -23.46
CA ASP A 103 10.93 19.02 -23.13
C ASP A 103 9.60 18.27 -23.31
N VAL A 104 9.62 17.23 -24.15
CA VAL A 104 8.48 16.33 -24.43
C VAL A 104 8.80 14.87 -24.05
N SER A 105 9.75 14.68 -23.14
CA SER A 105 10.15 13.38 -22.62
C SER A 105 9.02 12.69 -21.86
N ILE A 106 8.46 11.63 -22.45
CA ILE A 106 7.28 10.95 -21.90
C ILE A 106 7.61 10.14 -20.64
N ILE A 107 8.82 9.59 -20.53
CA ILE A 107 9.23 8.83 -19.34
C ILE A 107 9.34 9.76 -18.14
N LYS A 108 9.95 10.93 -18.31
CA LYS A 108 9.96 11.99 -17.29
C LYS A 108 8.54 12.40 -16.85
N ALA A 109 7.61 12.58 -17.79
CA ALA A 109 6.22 12.91 -17.45
C ALA A 109 5.54 11.77 -16.68
N TRP A 110 5.62 10.54 -17.20
CA TRP A 110 5.02 9.33 -16.61
C TRP A 110 5.53 9.05 -15.18
N LYS A 111 6.83 9.19 -14.91
CA LYS A 111 7.44 8.93 -13.60
C LYS A 111 6.82 9.76 -12.46
N SER A 112 6.26 10.92 -12.78
CA SER A 112 5.60 11.79 -11.79
C SER A 112 4.12 11.46 -11.54
N THR A 113 3.55 10.50 -12.27
CA THR A 113 2.13 10.16 -12.21
C THR A 113 1.82 9.09 -11.16
N MET A 114 0.54 8.93 -10.82
CA MET A 114 0.07 7.82 -10.00
C MET A 114 0.27 6.45 -10.66
N MET A 115 0.38 6.38 -12.00
CA MET A 115 0.60 5.13 -12.72
C MET A 115 1.98 4.55 -12.40
N ALA A 116 3.03 5.38 -12.48
CA ALA A 116 4.39 4.99 -12.12
C ALA A 116 4.54 4.64 -10.63
N ASN A 117 3.67 5.19 -9.78
CA ASN A 117 3.71 5.00 -8.34
C ASN A 117 2.63 4.03 -7.82
N ALA A 118 1.88 3.36 -8.70
CA ALA A 118 0.68 2.62 -8.33
C ALA A 118 0.93 1.53 -7.29
N THR A 119 2.04 0.78 -7.39
CA THR A 119 2.44 -0.21 -6.38
C THR A 119 3.24 0.40 -5.23
N ARG A 120 3.89 1.55 -5.44
CA ARG A 120 4.77 2.19 -4.45
C ARG A 120 4.00 2.99 -3.41
N ASP A 121 2.81 3.45 -3.76
CA ASP A 121 1.95 4.30 -2.95
C ASP A 121 1.71 3.71 -1.54
N PRO A 122 2.19 4.37 -0.47
CA PRO A 122 2.04 3.90 0.90
C PRO A 122 0.58 3.89 1.36
N LEU A 123 -0.27 4.79 0.87
CA LEU A 123 -1.70 4.81 1.21
C LEU A 123 -2.42 3.61 0.60
N TRP A 124 -2.09 3.27 -0.64
CA TRP A 124 -2.58 2.06 -1.29
C TRP A 124 -2.14 0.79 -0.52
N LYS A 125 -0.86 0.67 -0.16
CA LYS A 125 -0.36 -0.48 0.62
C LYS A 125 -1.08 -0.60 1.97
N ALA A 126 -1.27 0.52 2.68
CA ALA A 126 -1.99 0.55 3.95
C ALA A 126 -3.46 0.13 3.78
N LYS A 127 -4.11 0.55 2.68
CA LYS A 127 -5.46 0.13 2.35
C LYS A 127 -5.55 -1.36 2.04
N VAL A 128 -4.64 -1.90 1.23
CA VAL A 128 -4.56 -3.34 0.95
C VAL A 128 -4.37 -4.13 2.25
N ARG A 129 -3.46 -3.69 3.13
CA ARG A 129 -3.26 -4.31 4.46
C ARG A 129 -4.54 -4.30 5.28
N THR A 130 -5.26 -3.17 5.28
CA THR A 130 -6.53 -3.03 6.01
C THR A 130 -7.59 -4.00 5.48
N GLU A 131 -7.72 -4.14 4.16
CA GLU A 131 -8.67 -5.08 3.57
C GLU A 131 -8.30 -6.53 3.86
N LEU A 132 -7.01 -6.89 3.83
CA LEU A 132 -6.54 -8.22 4.20
C LEU A 132 -6.82 -8.54 5.69
N ASN A 133 -6.62 -7.58 6.59
CA ASN A 133 -6.94 -7.76 8.00
C ASN A 133 -8.45 -7.94 8.21
N ARG A 134 -9.28 -7.10 7.56
CA ARG A 134 -10.74 -7.22 7.62
C ARG A 134 -11.24 -8.56 7.08
N ALA A 135 -10.63 -9.06 6.01
CA ALA A 135 -10.95 -10.37 5.46
C ALA A 135 -10.76 -11.46 6.52
N ARG A 136 -9.62 -11.45 7.21
CA ARG A 136 -9.32 -12.38 8.31
C ARG A 136 -10.28 -12.22 9.50
N ASP A 137 -10.57 -10.98 9.89
CA ASP A 137 -11.42 -10.71 11.05
C ASP A 137 -12.90 -11.04 10.78
N SER A 138 -13.33 -11.01 9.51
CA SER A 138 -14.73 -11.20 9.12
C SER A 138 -15.23 -12.65 9.15
N VAL A 139 -14.33 -13.64 9.23
CA VAL A 139 -14.65 -15.06 9.01
C VAL A 139 -14.65 -15.92 10.28
N GLY A 140 -14.45 -15.33 11.46
CA GLY A 140 -14.45 -16.07 12.73
C GLY A 140 -13.38 -17.18 12.76
N ASP A 141 -13.77 -18.39 13.16
CA ASP A 141 -12.85 -19.55 13.25
C ASP A 141 -12.59 -20.24 11.90
N ASP A 142 -13.26 -19.84 10.81
CA ASP A 142 -13.04 -20.40 9.48
C ASP A 142 -11.91 -19.66 8.74
N ALA A 143 -10.67 -20.02 9.09
CA ALA A 143 -9.48 -19.48 8.45
C ALA A 143 -9.48 -19.65 6.92
N SER A 144 -10.11 -20.72 6.40
CA SER A 144 -10.12 -21.02 4.97
C SER A 144 -10.94 -20.01 4.16
N ALA A 145 -12.04 -19.51 4.73
CA ALA A 145 -12.82 -18.44 4.12
C ALA A 145 -12.05 -17.10 4.11
N GLY A 146 -11.26 -16.84 5.15
CA GLY A 146 -10.38 -15.67 5.24
C GLY A 146 -9.29 -15.68 4.18
N ASP A 147 -8.65 -16.84 4.00
CA ASP A 147 -7.62 -17.06 2.99
C ASP A 147 -8.19 -16.92 1.56
N ALA A 148 -9.39 -17.43 1.31
CA ALA A 148 -10.06 -17.27 0.02
C ALA A 148 -10.32 -15.79 -0.32
N LEU A 149 -10.79 -14.99 0.64
CA LEU A 149 -11.01 -13.56 0.44
C LEU A 149 -9.68 -12.80 0.31
N ALA A 150 -8.65 -13.17 1.06
CA ALA A 150 -7.30 -12.62 0.89
C ALA A 150 -6.76 -12.88 -0.53
N GLY A 151 -7.00 -14.07 -1.08
CA GLY A 151 -6.67 -14.40 -2.47
C GLY A 151 -7.39 -13.48 -3.47
N VAL A 152 -8.69 -13.26 -3.29
CA VAL A 152 -9.47 -12.33 -4.15
C VAL A 152 -8.93 -10.90 -4.06
N ILE A 153 -8.60 -10.41 -2.86
CA ILE A 153 -8.05 -9.06 -2.68
C ILE A 153 -6.71 -8.92 -3.40
N ASN A 154 -5.80 -9.88 -3.21
CA ASN A 154 -4.49 -9.83 -3.87
C ASN A 154 -4.63 -9.90 -5.39
N ASP A 155 -5.49 -10.76 -5.94
CA ASP A 155 -5.78 -10.82 -7.38
C ASP A 155 -6.31 -9.47 -7.89
N LYS A 156 -7.38 -8.96 -7.30
CA LYS A 156 -8.05 -7.75 -7.79
C LYS A 156 -7.20 -6.49 -7.69
N CYS A 157 -6.52 -6.29 -6.58
CA CYS A 157 -5.73 -5.08 -6.36
C CYS A 157 -4.46 -5.08 -7.23
N SER A 158 -3.77 -6.22 -7.35
CA SER A 158 -2.52 -6.30 -8.11
C SER A 158 -2.74 -6.19 -9.62
N LYS A 159 -3.88 -6.64 -10.14
CA LYS A 159 -4.25 -6.53 -11.56
C LYS A 159 -4.24 -5.10 -12.09
N CYS A 160 -4.45 -4.10 -11.24
CA CYS A 160 -4.43 -2.68 -11.62
C CYS A 160 -3.20 -1.93 -11.10
N HIS A 161 -2.72 -2.25 -9.90
CA HIS A 161 -1.62 -1.50 -9.28
C HIS A 161 -0.23 -2.07 -9.60
N ALA A 162 -0.12 -3.40 -9.69
CA ALA A 162 1.11 -4.13 -10.05
C ALA A 162 0.88 -5.06 -11.27
N PRO A 163 0.33 -4.53 -12.38
CA PRO A 163 -0.31 -5.32 -13.42
C PRO A 163 0.64 -6.26 -14.18
N MET A 164 1.89 -5.84 -14.41
CA MET A 164 2.89 -6.67 -15.09
C MET A 164 3.33 -7.86 -14.21
N ALA A 165 3.45 -7.65 -12.89
CA ALA A 165 3.74 -8.72 -11.94
C ALA A 165 2.56 -9.69 -11.80
N HIS A 166 1.32 -9.15 -11.70
CA HIS A 166 0.11 -9.97 -11.68
C HIS A 166 0.02 -10.87 -12.92
N PHE A 167 0.23 -10.31 -14.11
CA PHE A 167 0.15 -11.05 -15.36
C PHE A 167 1.18 -12.17 -15.43
N GLU A 168 2.46 -11.88 -15.12
CA GLU A 168 3.50 -12.91 -15.19
C GLU A 168 3.34 -13.98 -14.12
N ALA A 169 3.05 -13.61 -12.87
CA ALA A 169 2.75 -14.58 -11.82
C ALA A 169 1.56 -15.47 -12.20
N SER A 170 0.53 -14.91 -12.85
CA SER A 170 -0.61 -15.68 -13.37
C SER A 170 -0.20 -16.67 -14.47
N LYS A 171 0.70 -16.27 -15.38
CA LYS A 171 1.22 -17.14 -16.46
C LYS A 171 2.08 -18.27 -15.90
N ASP A 172 2.88 -17.98 -14.88
CA ASP A 172 3.76 -18.94 -14.22
C ASP A 172 3.01 -19.83 -13.21
N ASN A 173 1.71 -19.57 -12.99
CA ASN A 173 0.90 -20.20 -11.96
C ASN A 173 1.53 -20.06 -10.55
N ALA A 174 2.17 -18.90 -10.32
CA ALA A 174 2.81 -18.51 -9.08
C ALA A 174 1.84 -17.80 -8.11
N PRO A 175 2.12 -17.80 -6.81
CA PRO A 175 1.29 -17.07 -5.83
C PRO A 175 1.20 -15.58 -6.14
N ILE A 176 -0.02 -15.04 -6.09
CA ILE A 176 -0.29 -13.61 -6.25
C ILE A 176 -0.49 -13.03 -4.85
N GLU A 177 0.56 -12.42 -4.33
CA GLU A 177 0.56 -11.72 -3.05
C GLU A 177 1.21 -10.35 -3.22
N ILE A 178 0.62 -9.32 -2.63
CA ILE A 178 1.10 -7.93 -2.77
C ILE A 178 2.11 -7.60 -1.67
N LEU A 179 1.77 -7.90 -0.42
CA LEU A 179 2.50 -7.48 0.78
C LEU A 179 3.39 -8.62 1.31
N ASP A 180 4.16 -8.33 2.37
CA ASP A 180 5.00 -9.30 3.09
C ASP A 180 6.07 -9.97 2.21
N ALA A 181 5.92 -11.25 1.85
CA ALA A 181 6.80 -11.97 0.93
C ALA A 181 6.41 -11.79 -0.55
N GLY A 182 5.30 -11.10 -0.80
CA GLY A 182 4.74 -10.83 -2.12
C GLY A 182 5.52 -9.80 -2.93
N PHE A 183 4.85 -9.22 -3.93
CA PHE A 183 5.44 -8.35 -4.95
C PHE A 183 6.18 -7.11 -4.40
N THR A 184 5.80 -6.60 -3.24
CA THR A 184 6.50 -5.46 -2.60
C THR A 184 7.82 -5.84 -1.94
N ASN A 185 8.11 -7.13 -1.79
CA ASN A 185 9.36 -7.64 -1.25
C ASN A 185 10.47 -7.63 -2.31
N ALA A 186 11.63 -7.04 -2.00
CA ALA A 186 12.76 -6.97 -2.92
C ALA A 186 13.31 -8.35 -3.36
N ASN A 187 13.07 -9.41 -2.58
CA ASN A 187 13.50 -10.77 -2.90
C ASN A 187 12.48 -11.55 -3.76
N ASN A 188 11.31 -10.98 -4.04
CA ASN A 188 10.30 -11.63 -4.87
C ASN A 188 10.70 -11.56 -6.35
N ALA A 189 10.57 -12.68 -7.08
CA ALA A 189 10.96 -12.76 -8.49
C ALA A 189 10.21 -11.77 -9.42
N TYR A 190 9.03 -11.30 -9.01
CA TYR A 190 8.21 -10.34 -9.75
C TYR A 190 8.34 -8.91 -9.22
N HIS A 191 9.23 -8.66 -8.25
CA HIS A 191 9.39 -7.36 -7.60
C HIS A 191 9.62 -6.22 -8.58
N ASP A 192 10.54 -6.38 -9.53
CA ASP A 192 10.91 -5.33 -10.47
C ASP A 192 9.72 -4.88 -11.33
N ARG A 193 8.94 -5.84 -11.83
CA ARG A 193 7.71 -5.60 -12.62
C ARG A 193 6.64 -4.93 -11.80
N ALA A 194 6.52 -5.32 -10.53
CA ALA A 194 5.56 -4.73 -9.61
C ALA A 194 5.93 -3.28 -9.31
N MET A 195 7.20 -3.01 -9.01
CA MET A 195 7.66 -1.67 -8.63
C MET A 195 7.72 -0.69 -9.81
N ASP A 196 7.69 -1.15 -11.06
CA ASP A 196 7.55 -0.27 -12.23
C ASP A 196 6.09 0.19 -12.45
N GLY A 197 5.13 -0.34 -11.66
CA GLY A 197 3.74 0.12 -11.61
C GLY A 197 2.96 -0.12 -12.90
N VAL A 198 2.06 0.80 -13.23
CA VAL A 198 1.36 0.83 -14.52
C VAL A 198 2.31 1.47 -15.54
N SER A 199 3.17 0.64 -16.13
CA SER A 199 4.29 1.07 -16.97
C SER A 199 3.98 1.02 -18.47
N CYS A 200 4.94 1.48 -19.27
CA CYS A 200 4.88 1.62 -20.71
C CYS A 200 4.42 0.33 -21.39
N THR A 201 5.11 -0.78 -21.11
CA THR A 201 4.82 -2.06 -21.77
C THR A 201 3.50 -2.67 -21.38
N LEU A 202 2.93 -2.35 -20.22
CA LEU A 202 1.56 -2.77 -19.95
C LEU A 202 0.61 -2.07 -20.92
N CYS A 203 0.54 -0.74 -20.86
CA CYS A 203 -0.44 0.03 -21.63
C CYS A 203 -0.24 -0.14 -23.14
N HIS A 204 1.02 -0.17 -23.58
CA HIS A 204 1.36 -0.33 -24.99
C HIS A 204 1.35 -1.79 -25.48
N GLN A 205 0.99 -2.78 -24.65
CA GLN A 205 0.77 -4.16 -25.09
C GLN A 205 -0.68 -4.63 -24.91
N ILE A 206 -1.59 -3.75 -24.46
CA ILE A 206 -3.02 -4.03 -24.48
C ILE A 206 -3.45 -4.15 -25.95
N SER A 207 -3.89 -5.33 -26.37
CA SER A 207 -4.26 -5.58 -27.75
C SER A 207 -5.64 -5.00 -28.09
N ASP A 208 -5.77 -4.54 -29.33
CA ASP A 208 -7.06 -4.11 -29.87
C ASP A 208 -8.01 -5.31 -29.92
N SER A 209 -9.10 -5.23 -29.17
CA SER A 209 -10.01 -6.34 -28.92
C SER A 209 -11.43 -5.84 -28.74
N PRO A 210 -12.45 -6.58 -29.23
CA PRO A 210 -13.85 -6.28 -28.96
C PRO A 210 -14.24 -6.26 -27.48
N LEU A 211 -13.38 -6.76 -26.58
CA LEU A 211 -13.58 -6.68 -25.13
C LEU A 211 -13.42 -5.27 -24.56
N LEU A 212 -12.68 -4.39 -25.24
CA LEU A 212 -12.43 -3.04 -24.75
C LEU A 212 -13.74 -2.23 -24.73
N GLY A 213 -14.09 -1.71 -23.56
CA GLY A 213 -15.34 -0.96 -23.35
C GLY A 213 -16.56 -1.81 -23.00
N THR A 214 -16.45 -3.15 -22.94
CA THR A 214 -17.53 -4.03 -22.48
C THR A 214 -17.39 -4.34 -20.99
N ALA A 215 -18.47 -4.82 -20.37
CA ALA A 215 -18.46 -5.24 -18.96
C ALA A 215 -17.45 -6.38 -18.72
N GLU A 216 -17.29 -7.28 -19.69
CA GLU A 216 -16.35 -8.39 -19.65
C GLU A 216 -14.89 -7.91 -19.64
N GLY A 217 -14.58 -6.81 -20.34
CA GLY A 217 -13.24 -6.19 -20.33
C GLY A 217 -12.93 -5.33 -19.11
N MET A 218 -13.94 -4.98 -18.28
CA MET A 218 -13.75 -4.18 -17.07
C MET A 218 -12.99 -4.96 -15.98
N SER A 219 -12.57 -4.27 -14.91
CA SER A 219 -11.88 -4.90 -13.77
C SER A 219 -10.57 -5.62 -14.15
N GLY A 220 -9.81 -5.03 -15.07
CA GLY A 220 -8.48 -5.50 -15.46
C GLY A 220 -8.46 -6.71 -16.40
N HIS A 221 -9.58 -7.02 -17.08
CA HIS A 221 -9.63 -8.08 -18.11
C HIS A 221 -9.24 -7.57 -19.51
N TYR A 222 -8.35 -6.58 -19.57
CA TYR A 222 -7.77 -6.15 -20.83
C TYR A 222 -6.87 -7.27 -21.39
N PRO A 223 -6.91 -7.53 -22.70
CA PRO A 223 -6.09 -8.57 -23.30
C PRO A 223 -4.65 -8.09 -23.49
N VAL A 224 -3.70 -8.95 -23.17
CA VAL A 224 -2.27 -8.79 -23.51
C VAL A 224 -1.84 -10.06 -24.22
N ASP A 225 -1.33 -9.91 -25.43
CA ASP A 225 -0.94 -11.04 -26.27
C ASP A 225 0.36 -11.68 -25.73
N SER A 226 0.47 -13.00 -25.86
CA SER A 226 1.71 -13.76 -25.60
C SER A 226 2.44 -14.02 -26.91
N TYR A 227 3.78 -14.01 -26.86
CA TYR A 227 4.65 -14.20 -28.02
C TYR A 227 5.66 -15.30 -27.73
N ALA A 228 6.11 -16.00 -28.77
CA ALA A 228 7.09 -17.08 -28.62
C ALA A 228 8.46 -16.58 -28.13
N ASN A 229 8.83 -15.34 -28.49
CA ASN A 229 10.07 -14.71 -28.04
C ASN A 229 9.82 -13.28 -27.57
N ALA A 230 10.62 -12.84 -26.60
CA ALA A 230 10.59 -11.48 -26.06
C ALA A 230 10.87 -10.39 -27.12
N VAL A 231 11.54 -10.72 -28.23
CA VAL A 231 11.81 -9.79 -29.34
C VAL A 231 10.62 -9.56 -30.27
N ASP A 232 9.64 -10.49 -30.27
CA ASP A 232 8.47 -10.44 -31.14
C ASP A 232 7.29 -9.68 -30.51
N ARG A 233 7.46 -9.20 -29.27
CA ARG A 233 6.43 -8.47 -28.52
C ARG A 233 6.01 -7.23 -29.28
N LYS A 234 4.71 -7.11 -29.54
CA LYS A 234 4.15 -5.95 -30.21
C LYS A 234 3.91 -4.82 -29.22
N ILE A 235 4.57 -3.69 -29.46
CA ILE A 235 4.32 -2.43 -28.77
C ILE A 235 3.43 -1.56 -29.67
N TYR A 236 2.19 -1.35 -29.27
CA TYR A 236 1.23 -0.51 -29.97
C TYR A 236 1.54 0.98 -29.71
N GLY A 237 1.31 1.82 -30.71
CA GLY A 237 1.50 3.26 -30.59
C GLY A 237 0.76 4.01 -31.70
N PRO A 238 0.69 5.34 -31.64
CA PRO A 238 -0.06 6.14 -32.59
C PRO A 238 0.59 6.23 -33.98
N TYR A 239 1.83 5.74 -34.15
CA TYR A 239 2.61 5.86 -35.37
C TYR A 239 2.87 4.49 -36.01
N ASN A 240 2.73 4.42 -37.34
CA ASN A 240 3.08 3.26 -38.14
C ASN A 240 4.57 3.30 -38.54
N ASN A 241 5.17 2.13 -38.80
CA ASN A 241 6.51 2.00 -39.38
C ASN A 241 7.61 2.75 -38.60
N ILE A 242 7.52 2.73 -37.27
CA ILE A 242 8.60 3.22 -36.41
C ILE A 242 9.81 2.32 -36.67
N SER A 243 10.90 2.88 -37.15
CA SER A 243 12.18 2.15 -37.16
C SER A 243 12.48 1.83 -35.71
N GLN A 244 12.57 0.54 -35.38
CA GLN A 244 12.83 0.09 -34.01
C GLN A 244 14.03 0.83 -33.42
N CYS A 245 13.99 1.15 -32.12
CA CYS A 245 15.18 1.60 -31.38
C CYS A 245 16.31 0.60 -31.69
N ARG A 246 17.37 1.10 -32.35
CA ARG A 246 18.61 0.34 -32.53
C ARG A 246 19.35 0.25 -31.21
#